data_AF-A0A662TV48-F1
#
_entry.id   AF-A0A662TV48-F1
#
_cell.length_a   1.000
_cell.length_b   1.000
_cell.length_c   1.000
_cell.angle_alpha   90.00
_cell.angle_beta   90.00
_cell.angle_gamma   90.00
#
_symmetry.space_group_name_H-M   'P 1'
#
loop_
_entity.id
_entity.type
_entity.pdbx_description
1 polymer ?
#
loop_
_entity_poly.entity_id
_entity_poly.type
_entity_poly.pdbx_seq_one_letter_code
_entity_poly.pdbx_strand_id
1 'polypeptide(L)'
;MSLKRHLMMKPRLQGVVLDIERTGEIKKDKKGRIWEKCIFTIEITNFSKRTPHREVPEGLKGKKVKLVRWCTHDWHYKKGVKKTLDVEETDALLKNLKTDTIYW
;
A
#
# COMPACT_ATOMS: atom_id res chain seq x y z
N MET A 1 -17.19 10.07 -32.09
CA MET A 1 -17.18 10.00 -30.61
C MET A 1 -16.45 8.73 -30.20
N SER A 2 -15.19 8.86 -29.76
CA SER A 2 -14.39 7.71 -29.32
C SER A 2 -14.87 7.30 -27.92
N LEU A 3 -15.55 6.16 -27.81
CA LEU A 3 -15.72 5.46 -26.53
C LEU A 3 -14.31 5.08 -26.04
N LYS A 4 -13.67 5.97 -25.28
CA LYS A 4 -12.49 5.62 -24.51
C LYS A 4 -12.92 4.51 -23.56
N ARG A 5 -12.50 3.28 -23.86
CA ARG A 5 -12.52 2.13 -22.96
C ARG A 5 -11.80 2.53 -21.67
N HIS A 6 -12.56 3.11 -20.75
CA HIS A 6 -12.20 3.25 -19.37
C HIS A 6 -12.28 1.83 -18.80
N LEU A 7 -11.20 1.05 -18.97
CA LEU A 7 -10.95 -0.08 -18.09
C LEU A 7 -11.11 0.47 -16.68
N MET A 8 -12.20 0.10 -16.00
CA MET A 8 -12.48 0.49 -14.62
C MET A 8 -11.32 -0.02 -13.75
N MET A 9 -10.27 0.79 -13.61
CA MET A 9 -9.19 0.48 -12.70
C MET A 9 -9.77 0.53 -11.29
N LYS A 10 -9.71 -0.60 -10.61
CA LYS A 10 -10.18 -0.70 -9.22
C LYS A 10 -9.46 0.34 -8.34
N PRO A 11 -10.16 0.93 -7.36
CA PRO A 11 -9.63 1.98 -6.50
C PRO A 11 -8.40 1.50 -5.76
N ARG A 12 -7.42 2.39 -5.56
CA ARG A 12 -6.29 2.13 -4.68
C ARG A 12 -6.05 3.29 -3.75
N LEU A 13 -6.06 3.02 -2.45
CA LEU A 13 -5.64 4.00 -1.46
C LEU A 13 -4.12 4.23 -1.53
N GLN A 14 -3.72 5.42 -1.14
CA GLN A 14 -2.34 5.82 -0.97
C GLN A 14 -2.16 6.42 0.43
N GLY A 15 -0.94 6.30 0.92
CA GLY A 15 -0.53 6.95 2.14
C GLY A 15 0.95 7.27 2.17
N VAL A 16 1.36 8.03 3.18
CA VAL A 16 2.75 8.42 3.41
C VAL A 16 3.39 7.45 4.38
N VAL A 17 4.60 6.98 4.06
CA VAL A 17 5.38 6.12 4.95
C VAL A 17 5.92 6.94 6.13
N LEU A 18 5.46 6.63 7.34
CA LEU A 18 5.94 7.24 8.58
C LEU A 18 7.10 6.46 9.19
N ASP A 19 7.02 5.14 9.14
CA ASP A 19 8.02 4.26 9.73
C ASP A 19 8.16 2.95 8.98
N ILE A 20 9.30 2.28 9.14
CA ILE A 20 9.62 1.03 8.46
C ILE A 20 10.35 0.14 9.46
N GLU A 21 9.73 -1.00 9.77
CA GLU A 21 10.31 -2.05 10.58
C GLU A 21 10.81 -3.16 9.65
N ARG A 22 12.07 -3.56 9.83
CA ARG A 22 12.71 -4.69 9.15
C ARG A 22 12.64 -5.89 10.08
N THR A 23 11.96 -6.96 9.67
CA THR A 23 11.68 -8.07 10.59
C THR A 23 12.82 -9.08 10.68
N GLY A 24 13.83 -8.98 9.81
CA GLY A 24 14.89 -9.98 9.66
C GLY A 24 14.44 -11.28 8.97
N GLU A 25 13.15 -11.45 8.68
CA GLU A 25 12.65 -12.61 7.92
C GLU A 25 13.06 -12.48 6.46
N ILE A 26 13.87 -13.42 5.97
CA ILE A 26 14.42 -13.39 4.61
C ILE A 26 13.91 -14.57 3.75
N LYS A 27 13.79 -14.33 2.45
CA LYS A 27 13.59 -15.38 1.43
C LYS A 27 14.45 -15.11 0.21
N LYS A 28 14.78 -16.17 -0.53
CA LYS A 28 15.55 -16.10 -1.78
C LYS A 28 14.64 -16.41 -2.96
N ASP A 29 14.67 -15.60 -4.01
CA ASP A 29 13.94 -15.91 -5.25
C ASP A 29 14.73 -16.85 -6.17
N LYS A 30 14.11 -17.30 -7.26
CA LYS A 30 14.72 -18.22 -8.25
C LYS A 30 16.00 -17.66 -8.90
N LYS A 31 16.21 -16.35 -8.85
CA LYS A 31 17.40 -15.66 -9.39
C LYS A 31 18.44 -15.37 -8.30
N GLY A 32 18.20 -15.86 -7.10
CA GLY A 32 19.07 -15.72 -5.96
C GLY A 32 18.99 -14.39 -5.23
N ARG A 33 18.00 -13.53 -5.51
CA ARG A 33 17.85 -12.25 -4.82
C ARG A 33 17.28 -12.48 -3.43
N ILE A 34 17.85 -11.77 -2.45
CA ILE A 34 17.39 -11.77 -1.08
C ILE A 34 16.26 -10.74 -0.95
N TRP A 35 15.16 -11.18 -0.38
CA TRP A 35 14.01 -10.37 -0.03
C TRP A 35 13.85 -10.44 1.47
N GLU A 36 13.71 -9.29 2.11
CA GLU A 36 13.44 -9.17 3.54
C GLU A 36 12.02 -8.67 3.76
N LYS A 37 11.31 -9.29 4.70
CA LYS A 37 9.97 -8.84 5.09
C LYS A 37 10.09 -7.57 5.93
N CYS A 38 9.26 -6.61 5.58
CA CYS A 38 9.23 -5.29 6.16
C CYS A 38 7.79 -4.90 6.46
N ILE A 39 7.60 -4.21 7.58
CA ILE A 39 6.32 -3.70 8.02
C ILE A 39 6.40 -2.18 7.97
N PHE A 40 5.65 -1.58 7.04
CA PHE A 40 5.57 -0.14 6.87
C PHE A 40 4.44 0.41 7.73
N THR A 41 4.70 1.45 8.52
CA THR A 41 3.64 2.26 9.11
C THR A 41 3.28 3.36 8.10
N ILE A 42 2.04 3.36 7.62
CA ILE A 42 1.55 4.26 6.59
C ILE A 42 0.38 5.06 7.12
N GLU A 43 0.41 6.37 6.90
CA GLU A 43 -0.75 7.25 7.12
C GLU A 43 -1.54 7.42 5.82
N ILE A 44 -2.80 7.01 5.81
CA ILE A 44 -3.66 7.08 4.63
C ILE A 44 -4.03 8.53 4.31
N THR A 45 -3.79 8.96 3.06
CA THR A 45 -3.97 10.37 2.67
C THR A 45 -5.00 10.58 1.58
N ASN A 46 -4.96 9.77 0.51
CA ASN A 46 -5.75 9.99 -0.70
C ASN A 46 -5.94 8.69 -1.50
N PHE A 47 -6.91 8.66 -2.42
CA PHE A 47 -6.91 7.67 -3.49
C PHE A 47 -5.85 8.00 -4.55
N SER A 48 -5.32 6.98 -5.21
CA SER A 48 -4.41 7.14 -6.36
C SER A 48 -5.05 7.99 -7.46
N LYS A 49 -4.24 8.80 -8.16
CA LYS A 49 -4.68 9.64 -9.29
C LYS A 49 -5.39 8.87 -10.41
N ARG A 50 -5.20 7.55 -10.48
CA ARG A 50 -5.86 6.65 -11.43
C ARG A 50 -7.33 6.40 -11.10
N THR A 51 -7.81 6.85 -9.95
CA THR A 51 -9.20 6.80 -9.52
C THR A 51 -9.67 8.22 -9.21
N PRO A 52 -9.87 9.06 -10.25
CA PRO A 52 -10.31 10.43 -10.05
C PRO A 52 -11.71 10.45 -9.41
N HIS A 53 -12.00 11.49 -8.63
CA HIS A 53 -13.31 11.75 -8.00
C HIS A 53 -13.74 10.85 -6.83
N ARG A 54 -12.81 10.10 -6.20
CA ARG A 54 -13.09 9.45 -4.92
C ARG A 54 -12.44 10.19 -3.76
N GLU A 55 -13.28 10.54 -2.79
CA GLU A 55 -12.85 11.06 -1.51
C GLU A 55 -12.54 9.92 -0.55
N VAL A 56 -11.51 10.09 0.28
CA VAL A 56 -11.20 9.14 1.34
C VAL A 56 -12.23 9.30 2.45
N PRO A 57 -12.89 8.22 2.91
CA PRO A 57 -13.81 8.30 4.04
C PRO A 57 -13.15 8.94 5.27
N GLU A 58 -13.89 9.75 6.02
CA GLU A 58 -13.36 10.55 7.12
C GLU A 58 -12.60 9.70 8.17
N GLY A 59 -13.16 8.54 8.55
CA GLY A 59 -12.53 7.60 9.48
C GLY A 59 -11.28 6.87 8.95
N LEU A 60 -10.96 7.02 7.66
CA LEU A 60 -9.75 6.46 7.05
C LEU A 60 -8.69 7.52 6.76
N LYS A 61 -9.07 8.79 6.60
CA LYS A 61 -8.10 9.86 6.35
C LYS A 61 -7.25 10.10 7.60
N GLY A 62 -5.93 10.07 7.46
CA GLY A 62 -4.99 10.14 8.58
C GLY A 62 -4.88 8.84 9.39
N LYS A 63 -5.63 7.78 9.05
CA LYS A 63 -5.51 6.48 9.74
C LYS A 63 -4.13 5.90 9.50
N LYS A 64 -3.47 5.51 10.59
CA LYS A 64 -2.18 4.80 10.56
C LYS A 64 -2.43 3.31 10.44
N VAL A 65 -1.79 2.68 9.47
CA VAL A 65 -1.91 1.25 9.19
C VAL A 65 -0.53 0.63 9.05
N LYS A 66 -0.42 -0.64 9.35
CA LYS A 66 0.74 -1.49 9.08
C LYS A 66 0.54 -2.17 7.73
N LEU A 67 1.54 -2.07 6.86
CA LEU A 67 1.55 -2.67 5.53
C LEU A 67 2.76 -3.59 5.38
N VAL A 68 2.53 -4.87 5.12
CA VAL A 68 3.60 -5.87 4.97
C VAL A 68 4.09 -5.91 3.53
N ARG A 69 5.40 -5.80 3.33
CA ARG A 69 6.04 -5.94 2.02
C ARG A 69 7.31 -6.77 2.12
N TRP A 70 7.68 -7.38 1.01
CA TRP A 70 9.01 -7.96 0.84
C TRP A 70 9.86 -6.93 0.07
N CYS A 71 11.01 -6.56 0.62
CA CYS A 71 11.90 -5.55 0.08
C CYS A 71 13.27 -6.17 -0.26
N THR A 72 13.85 -5.73 -1.37
CA THR A 72 15.13 -6.29 -1.88
C THR A 72 16.17 -5.22 -2.21
N HIS A 73 15.74 -3.96 -2.32
CA HIS A 73 16.60 -2.85 -2.71
C HIS A 73 16.41 -1.67 -1.77
N ASP A 74 17.46 -0.87 -1.57
CA ASP A 74 17.48 0.21 -0.59
C ASP A 74 16.43 1.29 -0.80
N TRP A 75 16.04 1.52 -2.06
CA TRP A 75 15.00 2.50 -2.39
C TRP A 75 13.63 2.15 -1.79
N HIS A 76 13.41 0.91 -1.35
CA HIS A 76 12.19 0.53 -0.64
C HIS A 76 12.12 1.15 0.76
N TYR A 77 13.25 1.49 1.38
CA TYR A 77 13.33 1.86 2.79
C TYR A 77 13.20 3.37 3.06
N LYS A 78 12.61 4.12 2.13
CA LYS A 78 12.47 5.58 2.26
C LYS A 78 11.23 5.94 3.07
N LYS A 79 11.39 6.78 4.10
CA LYS A 79 10.30 7.44 4.83
C LYS A 79 9.85 8.70 4.08
N GLY A 80 8.64 9.20 4.37
CA GLY A 80 8.06 10.41 3.76
C GLY A 80 7.59 10.25 2.31
N VAL A 81 7.80 9.07 1.70
CA VAL A 81 7.35 8.78 0.33
C VAL A 81 5.94 8.19 0.33
N LYS A 82 5.24 8.33 -0.80
CA LYS A 82 3.92 7.70 -1.00
C LYS A 82 4.05 6.20 -1.29
N LYS A 83 3.22 5.40 -0.64
CA LYS A 83 2.96 4.00 -0.95
C LYS A 83 1.52 3.86 -1.41
N THR A 84 1.32 3.06 -2.46
CA THR A 84 -0.01 2.72 -2.97
C THR A 84 -0.32 1.30 -2.52
N LEU A 85 -1.48 1.13 -1.90
CA LEU A 85 -2.01 -0.16 -1.52
C LEU A 85 -2.40 -0.92 -2.79
N ASP A 86 -2.40 -2.24 -2.75
CA ASP A 86 -3.07 -2.99 -3.79
C ASP A 86 -4.60 -2.88 -3.64
N VAL A 87 -5.33 -3.57 -4.53
CA VAL A 87 -6.78 -3.48 -4.57
C VAL A 87 -7.38 -4.18 -3.36
N GLU A 88 -6.86 -5.34 -3.01
CA GLU A 88 -7.35 -6.21 -1.96
C GLU A 88 -7.16 -5.57 -0.59
N GLU A 89 -6.03 -4.92 -0.35
CA GLU A 89 -5.73 -4.13 0.84
C GLU A 89 -6.59 -2.87 0.93
N THR A 90 -6.83 -2.23 -0.21
CA THR A 90 -7.75 -1.08 -0.28
C THR A 90 -9.16 -1.51 0.10
N ASP A 91 -9.66 -2.60 -0.48
CA ASP A 91 -10.98 -3.15 -0.18
C ASP A 91 -11.09 -3.59 1.29
N ALA A 92 -10.04 -4.19 1.85
CA ALA A 92 -9.99 -4.58 3.26
C ALA A 92 -10.10 -3.35 4.18
N LEU A 93 -9.34 -2.27 3.93
CA LEU A 93 -9.46 -1.04 4.71
C LEU A 93 -10.82 -0.39 4.60
N LEU A 94 -11.39 -0.33 3.40
CA LEU A 94 -12.73 0.23 3.18
C LEU A 94 -13.82 -0.55 3.93
N LYS A 95 -13.62 -1.87 4.10
CA LYS A 95 -14.51 -2.75 4.88
C LYS A 95 -14.13 -2.86 6.36
N ASN A 96 -13.09 -2.13 6.80
CA ASN A 96 -12.53 -2.22 8.15
C ASN A 96 -12.15 -3.66 8.57
N LEU A 97 -11.56 -4.42 7.63
CA LEU A 97 -11.03 -5.76 7.84
C LEU A 97 -9.51 -5.75 7.91
N LYS A 98 -8.94 -6.62 8.76
CA LYS A 98 -7.50 -6.89 8.82
C LYS A 98 -7.17 -8.09 7.95
N THR A 99 -5.98 -8.07 7.34
CA THR A 99 -5.41 -9.19 6.58
C THR A 99 -3.97 -9.42 7.02
N ASP A 100 -3.33 -10.46 6.49
CA ASP A 100 -1.91 -10.73 6.73
C ASP A 100 -0.99 -9.66 6.14
N THR A 101 -1.49 -8.84 5.19
CA THR A 101 -0.71 -7.80 4.52
C THR A 101 -1.08 -6.38 4.95
N ILE A 102 -2.26 -6.17 5.55
CA ILE A 102 -2.66 -4.87 6.08
C ILE A 102 -3.44 -4.97 7.39
N TYR A 103 -3.02 -4.21 8.40
CA TYR A 103 -3.64 -4.20 9.73
C TYR A 103 -3.36 -2.87 10.46
N TRP A 104 -3.92 -2.69 11.66
CA TRP A 104 -3.69 -1.52 12.52
C TRP A 104 -3.85 -1.89 13.99
#